data_AF-A0A423FL46-F1
#
_entry.id   AF-A0A423FL46-F1
#
_cell.length_a   1.000
_cell.length_b   1.000
_cell.length_c   1.000
_cell.angle_alpha   90.00
_cell.angle_beta   90.00
_cell.angle_gamma   90.00
#
_symmetry.space_group_name_H-M   'P 1'
#
loop_
_entity.id
_entity.type
_entity.pdbx_description
1 polymer ?
#
loop_
_entity_poly.entity_id
_entity_poly.type
_entity_poly.pdbx_seq_one_letter_code
_entity_poly.pdbx_strand_id
1 'polypeptide(L)'
;MCVVLYYPVGGSVLRELVEIKLDRLGERRRRRQLGFSYCARLVDHLVGHCTRSDSGARLIDRLLDLHLMPLVADRLLVSKAAEEPLRHVHAMLNSEANVACEFT
;
A
#
# COMPACT_ATOMS: atom_id res chain seq x y z
N MET A 1 3.42 -40.46 0.66
CA MET A 1 2.69 -39.17 0.78
C MET A 1 3.54 -38.26 1.63
N CYS A 2 3.97 -37.11 1.11
CA CYS A 2 4.87 -36.19 1.81
C CYS A 2 4.08 -34.94 2.24
N VAL A 3 4.14 -34.61 3.52
CA VAL A 3 3.49 -33.42 4.08
C VAL A 3 4.54 -32.33 4.23
N VAL A 4 4.23 -31.12 3.75
CA VAL A 4 5.09 -29.94 3.89
C VAL A 4 4.48 -29.01 4.93
N LEU A 5 5.22 -28.78 6.01
CA LEU A 5 4.83 -27.85 7.08
C LEU A 5 5.32 -26.44 6.75
N TYR A 6 4.43 -25.46 6.87
CA TYR A 6 4.74 -24.04 6.68
C TYR A 6 4.82 -23.34 8.03
N TYR A 7 5.91 -22.62 8.28
CA TYR A 7 6.07 -21.77 9.46
C TYR A 7 5.47 -20.37 9.23
N PRO A 8 5.02 -19.69 10.30
CA PRO A 8 4.54 -18.31 10.22
C PRO A 8 5.63 -17.37 9.70
N VAL A 9 5.19 -16.35 8.97
CA VAL A 9 6.07 -15.33 8.39
C VAL A 9 6.62 -14.44 9.50
N GLY A 10 7.94 -14.39 9.64
CA GLY A 10 8.62 -13.51 10.60
C GLY A 10 8.57 -12.03 10.20
N GLY A 11 8.81 -11.13 11.16
CA GLY A 11 8.66 -9.68 10.96
C GLY A 11 9.56 -9.08 9.87
N SER A 12 10.78 -9.59 9.68
CA SER A 12 11.68 -9.14 8.60
C SER A 12 11.14 -9.51 7.21
N VAL A 13 10.69 -10.76 7.04
CA VAL A 13 10.07 -11.23 5.79
C VAL A 13 8.77 -10.49 5.52
N LEU A 14 8.01 -10.16 6.57
CA LEU A 14 6.78 -9.39 6.44
C LEU A 14 7.03 -7.97 5.91
N ARG A 15 8.09 -7.30 6.38
CA ARG A 15 8.53 -6.00 5.85
C ARG A 15 8.85 -6.09 4.36
N GLU A 16 9.70 -7.03 3.98
CA GLU A 16 10.07 -7.25 2.57
C GLU A 16 8.83 -7.52 1.71
N LEU A 17 7.87 -8.29 2.23
CA LEU A 17 6.63 -8.57 1.54
C LEU A 17 5.74 -7.32 1.36
N VAL A 18 5.72 -6.41 2.35
CA VAL A 18 5.01 -5.12 2.25
C VAL A 18 5.66 -4.27 1.15
N GLU A 19 6.98 -4.17 1.13
CA GLU A 19 7.73 -3.40 0.13
C GLU A 19 7.46 -3.94 -1.29
N ILE A 20 7.56 -5.27 -1.49
CA ILE A 20 7.24 -5.92 -2.76
C ILE A 20 5.80 -5.63 -3.21
N LYS A 21 4.84 -5.63 -2.28
CA LYS A 21 3.43 -5.33 -2.60
C LYS A 21 3.24 -3.87 -3.01
N LEU A 22 3.87 -2.94 -2.31
CA LEU A 22 3.83 -1.51 -2.64
C LEU A 22 4.53 -1.21 -3.97
N ASP A 23 5.64 -1.87 -4.26
CA ASP A 23 6.36 -1.71 -5.51
C ASP A 23 5.53 -2.23 -6.70
N ARG A 24 4.91 -3.41 -6.57
CA ARG A 24 3.97 -3.94 -7.59
C ARG A 24 2.77 -3.02 -7.80
N LEU A 25 2.27 -2.41 -6.73
CA LEU A 25 1.20 -1.41 -6.83
C LEU A 25 1.71 -0.20 -7.63
N GLY A 26 2.90 0.30 -7.33
CA GLY A 26 3.52 1.40 -8.05
C GLY A 26 3.76 1.10 -9.53
N GLU A 27 4.23 -0.10 -9.86
CA GLU A 27 4.35 -0.56 -11.25
C GLU A 27 3.00 -0.55 -11.98
N ARG A 28 1.95 -1.05 -11.32
CA ARG A 28 0.59 -1.06 -11.89
C ARG A 28 0.08 0.36 -12.14
N ARG A 29 0.44 1.34 -11.30
CA ARG A 29 0.10 2.76 -11.48
C ARG A 29 0.92 3.42 -12.59
N ARG A 30 2.20 3.08 -12.70
CA ARG A 30 3.09 3.58 -13.76
C ARG A 30 2.60 3.21 -15.15
N ARG A 31 1.98 2.03 -15.32
CA ARG A 31 1.31 1.64 -16.59
C ARG A 31 0.18 2.60 -17.00
N ARG A 32 -0.36 3.38 -16.07
CA ARG A 32 -1.37 4.42 -16.29
C ARG A 32 -0.76 5.83 -16.26
N GLN A 33 0.55 5.95 -16.47
CA GLN A 33 1.31 7.22 -16.44
C GLN A 33 1.25 7.97 -15.10
N LEU A 34 0.96 7.26 -14.02
CA LEU A 34 0.87 7.82 -12.68
C LEU A 34 2.07 7.34 -11.85
N GLY A 35 2.94 8.26 -11.45
CA GLY A 35 4.02 8.00 -10.50
C GLY A 35 3.46 7.60 -9.14
N PHE A 36 4.16 6.69 -8.45
CA PHE A 36 3.79 6.24 -7.11
C PHE A 36 5.04 6.22 -6.25
N SER A 37 4.92 6.80 -5.05
CA SER A 37 5.96 6.80 -4.03
C SER A 37 5.32 6.62 -2.66
N TYR A 38 6.06 6.08 -1.71
CA TYR A 38 5.59 5.86 -0.35
C TYR A 38 6.64 6.21 0.69
N CYS A 39 6.21 6.58 1.90
CA CYS A 39 7.11 6.89 3.00
C CYS A 39 7.42 5.63 3.82
N ALA A 40 8.64 5.52 4.37
CA ALA A 40 9.06 4.40 5.23
C ALA A 40 8.13 4.21 6.45
N ARG A 41 7.58 5.31 7.01
CA ARG A 41 6.61 5.24 8.12
C ARG A 41 5.34 4.48 7.76
N LEU A 42 4.93 4.49 6.48
CA LEU A 42 3.79 3.71 6.01
C LEU A 42 4.10 2.22 6.05
N VAL A 43 5.31 1.83 5.64
CA VAL A 43 5.78 0.43 5.70
C VAL A 43 5.80 -0.06 7.14
N ASP A 44 6.41 0.71 8.05
CA ASP A 44 6.48 0.38 9.47
C ASP A 44 5.09 0.19 10.10
N HIS A 45 4.15 1.08 9.75
CA HIS A 45 2.77 1.01 10.21
C HIS A 45 2.05 -0.26 9.72
N LEU A 46 2.20 -0.59 8.42
CA LEU A 46 1.62 -1.79 7.83
C LEU A 46 2.18 -3.07 8.46
N VAL A 47 3.50 -3.14 8.65
CA VAL A 47 4.16 -4.28 9.33
C VAL A 47 3.69 -4.41 10.77
N GLY A 48 3.59 -3.29 11.50
CA GLY A 48 3.10 -3.25 12.88
C GLY A 48 1.67 -3.80 13.00
N HIS A 49 0.78 -3.42 12.08
CA HIS A 49 -0.59 -3.95 12.04
C HIS A 49 -0.65 -5.44 11.73
N CYS A 50 0.16 -5.92 10.78
CA CYS A 50 0.16 -7.32 10.38
C CYS A 50 0.70 -8.25 11.47
N THR A 51 1.66 -7.77 12.27
CA THR A 51 2.22 -8.51 13.41
C THR A 51 1.20 -8.69 14.55
N ARG A 52 0.22 -7.80 14.66
CA ARG A 52 -0.85 -7.84 15.69
C ARG A 52 -2.06 -8.68 15.27
N SER A 53 -2.11 -9.14 14.01
CA SER A 53 -3.25 -9.86 13.46
C SER A 53 -2.90 -11.31 13.15
N ASP A 54 -3.80 -12.24 13.46
CA ASP A 54 -3.68 -13.65 13.04
C ASP A 54 -3.74 -13.86 11.53
N SER A 55 -4.03 -12.80 10.75
CA SER A 55 -4.11 -12.86 9.29
C SER A 55 -2.74 -12.74 8.59
N GLY A 56 -1.69 -12.36 9.32
CA GLY A 56 -0.34 -12.15 8.79
C GLY A 56 -0.32 -11.25 7.55
N ALA A 57 0.46 -11.65 6.54
CA ALA A 57 0.65 -10.89 5.30
C ALA A 57 -0.62 -10.61 4.47
N ARG A 58 -1.71 -11.38 4.67
CA ARG A 58 -2.97 -11.16 3.94
C ARG A 58 -3.68 -9.88 4.38
N LEU A 59 -3.37 -9.39 5.59
CA LEU A 59 -3.91 -8.12 6.07
C LEU A 59 -3.43 -6.95 5.21
N ILE A 60 -2.22 -7.02 4.66
CA ILE A 60 -1.62 -5.96 3.82
C ILE A 60 -2.53 -5.67 2.63
N ASP A 61 -2.97 -6.70 1.91
CA ASP A 61 -3.82 -6.52 0.73
C ASP A 61 -5.13 -5.83 1.09
N ARG A 62 -5.77 -6.25 2.18
CA ARG A 62 -7.00 -5.61 2.65
C ARG A 62 -6.78 -4.14 3.03
N LEU A 63 -5.68 -3.82 3.71
CA LEU A 63 -5.38 -2.45 4.11
C LEU A 63 -5.15 -1.55 2.89
N LEU A 64 -4.41 -2.06 1.89
CA LEU A 64 -4.20 -1.36 0.63
C LEU A 64 -5.52 -1.15 -0.14
N ASP A 65 -6.37 -2.18 -0.20
CA ASP A 65 -7.66 -2.13 -0.89
C ASP A 65 -8.68 -1.22 -0.19
N LEU A 66 -8.66 -1.17 1.14
CA LEU A 66 -9.62 -0.36 1.92
C LEU A 66 -9.22 1.11 2.03
N HIS A 67 -7.93 1.42 2.09
CA HIS A 67 -7.50 2.79 2.39
C HIS A 67 -6.83 3.45 1.20
N LEU A 68 -5.94 2.76 0.51
CA LEU A 68 -5.11 3.39 -0.51
C LEU A 68 -5.82 3.43 -1.87
N MET A 69 -6.45 2.31 -2.27
CA MET A 69 -7.16 2.23 -3.55
C MET A 69 -8.32 3.22 -3.70
N PRO A 70 -9.19 3.44 -2.69
CA PRO A 70 -10.30 4.38 -2.79
C PRO A 70 -9.81 5.82 -2.85
N LEU A 71 -8.85 6.22 -2.01
CA LEU A 71 -8.28 7.58 -2.00
C LEU A 71 -7.68 7.96 -3.36
N VAL A 72 -6.97 7.03 -3.99
CA VAL A 72 -6.41 7.25 -5.33
C VAL A 72 -7.52 7.31 -6.38
N ALA A 73 -8.56 6.48 -6.28
CA ALA A 73 -9.67 6.50 -7.21
C ALA A 73 -10.46 7.82 -7.14
N ASP A 74 -10.79 8.27 -5.93
CA ASP A 74 -11.52 9.52 -5.70
C ASP A 74 -10.75 10.71 -6.25
N ARG A 75 -9.44 10.80 -5.99
CA ARG A 75 -8.65 11.90 -6.52
C ARG A 75 -8.51 11.87 -8.04
N LEU A 76 -8.36 10.68 -8.64
CA LEU A 76 -8.34 10.53 -10.10
C LEU A 76 -9.66 10.99 -10.73
N LEU A 77 -10.80 10.74 -10.08
CA LEU A 77 -12.11 11.22 -10.54
C LEU A 77 -12.21 12.75 -10.44
N VAL A 78 -11.77 13.32 -9.32
CA VAL A 78 -11.80 14.78 -9.11
C VAL A 78 -10.89 15.52 -10.10
N SER A 79 -9.64 15.06 -10.31
CA SER A 79 -8.73 15.74 -11.24
C SER A 79 -9.19 15.62 -12.69
N LYS A 80 -9.81 14.49 -13.06
CA LYS A 80 -10.42 14.34 -14.39
C LYS A 80 -11.58 15.30 -14.62
N ALA A 81 -12.35 15.61 -13.58
CA ALA A 81 -13.40 16.63 -13.64
C ALA A 81 -12.82 18.06 -13.67
N ALA A 82 -11.67 18.30 -13.04
CA ALA A 82 -10.97 19.57 -13.02
C ALA A 82 -10.02 19.81 -14.22
N GLU A 83 -9.91 18.84 -15.15
CA GLU A 83 -8.94 18.83 -16.26
C GLU A 83 -7.46 18.98 -15.83
N GLU A 84 -7.15 18.75 -14.55
CA GLU A 84 -5.79 18.81 -14.02
C GLU A 84 -5.10 17.44 -14.17
N PRO A 85 -3.97 17.33 -14.88
CA PRO A 85 -3.28 16.07 -15.04
C PRO A 85 -2.54 15.68 -13.76
N LEU A 86 -3.01 14.63 -13.09
CA LEU A 86 -2.28 13.98 -12.00
C LEU A 86 -1.06 13.23 -12.55
N ARG A 87 0.13 13.57 -12.06
CA ARG A 87 1.38 12.95 -12.51
C ARG A 87 1.96 12.03 -11.46
N HIS A 88 1.72 12.31 -10.17
CA HIS A 88 2.35 11.57 -9.10
C HIS A 88 1.49 11.46 -7.84
N VAL A 89 1.55 10.29 -7.21
CA VAL A 89 0.90 9.98 -5.92
C VAL A 89 1.98 9.64 -4.90
N HIS A 90 1.93 10.32 -3.77
CA HIS A 90 2.75 9.98 -2.61
C HIS A 90 1.87 9.46 -1.46
N ALA A 91 1.99 8.17 -1.16
CA ALA A 91 1.32 7.54 -0.03
C ALA A 91 2.12 7.76 1.26
N MET A 92 1.47 8.33 2.27
CA MET A 92 2.08 8.64 3.55
C MET A 92 1.14 8.32 4.72
N LEU A 93 1.68 8.41 5.94
CA LEU A 93 0.90 8.26 7.16
C LEU A 93 0.62 9.65 7.73
N ASN A 94 -0.65 9.97 7.99
CA ASN A 94 -1.01 11.22 8.66
C ASN A 94 -0.79 11.10 10.19
N SER A 95 -0.90 12.24 10.89
CA SER A 95 -0.74 12.40 12.34
C SER A 95 -1.65 11.47 13.17
N GLU A 96 -2.80 11.07 12.62
CA GLU A 96 -3.77 10.17 13.24
C GLU A 96 -3.53 8.67 12.92
N ALA A 97 -2.36 8.33 12.37
CA ALA A 97 -2.00 6.97 11.91
C ALA A 97 -2.87 6.43 10.75
N ASN A 98 -3.65 7.29 10.09
CA ASN A 98 -4.40 6.94 8.89
C ASN A 98 -3.54 7.06 7.64
N VAL A 99 -3.80 6.19 6.65
CA VAL A 99 -3.16 6.27 5.32
C VAL A 99 -3.71 7.48 4.59
N ALA A 100 -2.81 8.38 4.18
CA ALA A 100 -3.12 9.56 3.39
C ALA A 100 -2.35 9.52 2.07
N CYS A 101 -2.88 10.16 1.03
CA CYS A 101 -2.23 10.28 -0.26
C CYS A 101 -2.09 11.77 -0.62
N GLU A 102 -0.87 12.20 -0.89
CA GLU A 102 -0.59 13.50 -1.49
C GLU A 102 -0.44 13.34 -3.00
N PHE A 103 -0.85 14.38 -3.74
CA PHE A 103 -0.96 14.33 -5.19
C PHE A 103 -0.31 15.55 -5.82
N THR A 104 0.43 15.34 -6.91
CA THR A 104 1.13 16.38 -7.68
C THR A 104 0.95 16.20 -9.18
#